data_AF-H9F1N1-F1
#
_entry.id   AF-H9F1N1-F1
#
_cell.length_a   1.000
_cell.length_b   1.000
_cell.length_c   1.000
_cell.angle_alpha   90.00
_cell.angle_beta   90.00
_cell.angle_gamma   90.00
#
_symmetry.space_group_name_H-M   'P 1'
#
loop_
_entity.id
_entity.type
_entity.pdbx_description
1 polymer ?
#
loop_
_entity_poly.entity_id
_entity_poly.type
_entity_poly.pdbx_seq_one_letter_code
_entity_poly.pdbx_strand_id
1 'polypeptide(L)' 'MSLIRKKGFYKQDVNKTAWELPKTYVSPTHVGSGAYGAVCSAIDKRSGEKVA' A
#
# COMPACT_ATOMS: atom_id res chain seq x y z
N MET A 1 -11.52 7.12 21.07
CA MET A 1 -11.62 6.65 19.67
C MET A 1 -10.33 6.99 18.94
N SER A 2 -9.56 5.99 18.48
CA SER A 2 -8.21 6.21 17.90
C SER A 2 -8.30 6.79 16.49
N LEU A 3 -8.09 8.11 16.36
CA LEU A 3 -8.06 8.86 15.10
C LEU A 3 -6.77 8.67 14.30
N ILE A 4 -5.80 7.89 14.81
CA ILE A 4 -4.48 7.68 14.20
C ILE A 4 -4.62 6.97 12.83
N ARG A 5 -5.59 6.06 12.69
CA ARG A 5 -5.82 5.30 11.45
C ARG A 5 -6.20 6.18 10.25
N LYS A 6 -6.80 7.36 10.45
CA LYS A 6 -7.35 8.16 9.34
C LYS A 6 -6.44 9.25 8.79
N LYS A 7 -5.44 9.73 9.53
CA LYS A 7 -4.64 10.88 9.06
C LYS A 7 -3.50 10.49 8.12
N GLY A 8 -2.95 9.28 8.31
CA GLY A 8 -1.75 8.81 7.63
C GLY A 8 -1.97 7.72 6.58
N PHE A 9 -3.17 7.15 6.45
CA PHE A 9 -3.45 6.07 5.50
C PHE A 9 -4.34 6.56 4.36
N TYR A 10 -4.16 5.99 3.19
CA TYR A 10 -5.05 6.14 2.05
C TYR A 10 -5.51 4.76 1.60
N LYS A 11 -6.71 4.73 1.03
CA LYS A 11 -7.28 3.52 0.44
C LYS A 11 -7.12 3.60 -1.07
N GLN A 12 -6.60 2.54 -1.69
CA GLN A 12 -6.48 2.44 -3.14
C GLN A 12 -6.81 1.02 -3.58
N ASP A 13 -7.55 0.89 -4.67
CA ASP A 13 -7.83 -0.40 -5.28
C ASP A 13 -6.66 -0.81 -6.19
N VAL A 14 -6.02 -1.93 -5.85
CA VAL A 14 -4.92 -2.51 -6.63
C VAL A 14 -5.32 -3.94 -6.97
N ASN A 15 -5.36 -4.26 -8.27
CA ASN A 15 -5.80 -5.56 -8.78
C ASN A 15 -7.15 -6.02 -8.20
N LYS A 16 -8.17 -5.13 -8.23
CA LYS A 16 -9.53 -5.39 -7.68
C LYS A 16 -9.56 -5.71 -6.18
N THR A 17 -8.47 -5.46 -5.46
CA THR A 17 -8.38 -5.60 -4.00
C THR A 17 -8.22 -4.23 -3.39
N ALA A 18 -8.94 -3.96 -2.31
CA ALA A 18 -8.81 -2.70 -1.58
C ALA A 18 -7.58 -2.74 -0.66
N TRP A 19 -6.61 -1.85 -0.89
CA TRP A 19 -5.41 -1.71 -0.06
C TRP A 19 -5.50 -0.46 0.80
N GLU A 20 -5.22 -0.60 2.09
CA GLU A 20 -5.06 0.53 3.01
C GLU A 20 -3.57 0.70 3.33
N LEU A 21 -2.93 1.68 2.68
CA LEU A 21 -1.49 1.92 2.79
C LEU A 21 -1.20 3.25 3.47
N PRO A 22 -0.11 3.36 4.25
CA PRO A 22 0.41 4.64 4.69
C PRO A 22 0.76 5.56 3.51
N LYS A 23 0.49 6.87 3.62
CA LYS A 23 0.82 7.91 2.63
C LYS A 23 2.32 8.02 2.29
N THR A 24 3.18 7.38 3.08
CA THR A 24 4.61 7.23 2.77
C THR A 24 4.83 6.29 1.59
N TYR A 25 4.01 5.27 1.42
CA TYR A 25 4.12 4.34 0.29
C TYR A 25 3.26 4.82 -0.86
N VAL A 26 3.87 5.18 -1.98
CA VAL A 26 3.20 5.69 -3.18
C VAL A 26 3.33 4.73 -4.35
N SER A 27 2.44 4.84 -5.33
CA SER A 27 2.45 4.04 -6.55
C SER A 27 2.43 2.52 -6.32
N PRO A 28 1.47 1.98 -5.55
CA PRO A 28 1.37 0.55 -5.35
C PRO A 28 1.08 -0.14 -6.69
N THR A 29 1.96 -1.06 -7.06
CA THR A 29 1.93 -1.82 -8.31
C THR A 29 1.79 -3.28 -7.96
N HIS A 30 0.82 -3.96 -8.57
CA HIS A 30 0.62 -5.38 -8.35
C HIS A 30 1.84 -6.19 -8.80
N VAL A 31 2.40 -6.99 -7.90
CA VAL A 31 3.53 -7.89 -8.19
C VAL A 31 3.02 -9.30 -8.46
N GLY A 32 2.14 -9.80 -7.60
CA GLY A 32 1.57 -11.14 -7.77
C GLY A 32 0.56 -11.47 -6.68
N SER A 33 -0.32 -12.42 -6.98
CA SER A 33 -1.30 -12.96 -6.04
C SER A 33 -1.04 -14.44 -5.79
N GLY A 34 -0.93 -14.83 -4.52
CA GLY A 34 -0.80 -16.22 -4.08
C GLY A 34 -2.04 -16.70 -3.34
N ALA A 35 -1.99 -17.93 -2.81
CA ALA A 35 -3.12 -18.57 -2.13
C ALA A 35 -3.58 -17.85 -0.85
N TYR A 36 -2.66 -17.12 -0.19
CA TYR A 36 -2.93 -16.48 1.11
C TYR A 36 -2.91 -14.95 1.07
N GLY A 37 -2.74 -14.35 -0.12
CA GLY A 37 -2.70 -12.90 -0.24
C GLY A 37 -2.11 -12.43 -1.56
N ALA A 38 -2.17 -11.12 -1.78
CA ALA A 38 -1.52 -10.45 -2.89
C ALA A 38 -0.33 -9.63 -2.38
N VAL A 39 0.70 -9.50 -3.20
CA VAL A 39 1.89 -8.70 -2.96
C VAL A 39 1.89 -7.54 -3.94
N CYS A 40 2.13 -6.34 -3.43
CA CYS A 40 2.24 -5.13 -4.22
C CYS A 40 3.55 -4.42 -3.88
N SER A 41 4.28 -4.00 -4.92
CA SER A 41 5.44 -3.13 -4.72
C SER A 41 4.98 -1.69 -4.60
N ALA A 42 5.56 -0.92 -3.70
CA ALA A 42 5.32 0.52 -3.57
C ALA A 42 6.65 1.26 -3.51
N ILE A 43 6.63 2.57 -3.73
CA ILE A 43 7.80 3.44 -3.58
C ILE A 43 7.69 4.11 -2.22
N ASP A 44 8.70 3.97 -1.36
CA ASP A 44 8.76 4.77 -0.14
C ASP A 44 9.12 6.22 -0.51
N LYS A 45 8.23 7.16 -0.21
CA LYS A 45 8.41 8.58 -0.43
C LYS A 45 9.53 9.18 0.45
N ARG A 46 9.91 8.51 1.55
CA ARG A 46 10.99 8.99 2.43
C ARG A 46 12.38 8.68 1.88
N SER A 47 12.61 7.47 1.39
CA SER A 47 13.91 7.06 0.84
C SER A 47 13.98 7.12 -0.68
N GLY A 48 12.84 7.13 -1.37
CA GLY A 48 12.75 6.97 -2.82
C GLY A 48 12.94 5.52 -3.28
N GLU A 49 13.08 4.56 -2.36
CA GLU A 49 13.34 3.17 -2.69
C GLU A 49 12.05 2.39 -2.97
N LYS A 50 12.15 1.42 -3.87
CA LYS A 50 11.05 0.51 -4.18
C LYS A 50 11.03 -0.64 -3.17
N VAL A 51 9.92 -0.77 -2.45
CA VAL A 51 9.65 -1.84 -1.48
C VAL A 51 8.61 -2.81 -2.05
N ALA A 52 8.57 -4.05 -1.55
CA ALA A 52 7.60 -5.09 -1.92
C ALA A 52 7.17 -5.90 -0.70
#